data_AF-A0A3N7GU66-F1
#
_entry.id   AF-A0A3N7GU66-F1
#
_cell.length_a   1.000
_cell.length_b   1.000
_cell.length_c   1.000
_cell.angle_alpha   90.00
_cell.angle_beta   90.00
_cell.angle_gamma   90.00
#
_symmetry.space_group_name_H-M   'P 1'
#
loop_
_entity.id
_entity.type
_entity.pdbx_description
1 polymer ?
#
loop_
_entity_poly.entity_id
_entity_poly.type
_entity_poly.pdbx_seq_one_letter_code
_entity_poly.pdbx_strand_id
1 'polypeptide(L)'
;MQGDRENEAASQEFNFSECLQLDQNSRTRIMGDARLQIQRTTTSLFDQQYHCKPIRVRLCIPGSEVPEWFSYKNREGSSVKIQQPAHWHRGFTLCAVVSFGQSGERRPVNIECECHLIIKDGTQIDLSSYYYREYEGMASSTVWKREHVFIWSVHSKCFFKEASFHFKPLCGATDVVVECGVHPLLK
;
A
#
# COMPACT_ATOMS: atom_id res chain seq x y z
N MET A 1 7.18 -30.65 -20.43
CA MET A 1 7.67 -29.75 -19.37
C MET A 1 7.78 -28.36 -19.97
N GLN A 2 6.71 -27.58 -19.87
CA GLN A 2 6.69 -26.19 -20.33
C GLN A 2 6.64 -25.34 -19.07
N GLY A 3 7.73 -24.63 -18.80
CA GLY A 3 7.81 -23.73 -17.64
C GLY A 3 6.70 -22.70 -17.72
N ASP A 4 5.92 -22.63 -16.64
CA ASP A 4 5.00 -21.53 -16.38
C ASP A 4 5.82 -20.24 -16.36
N ARG A 5 5.79 -19.51 -17.47
CA ARG A 5 6.15 -18.09 -17.47
C ARG A 5 5.10 -17.42 -16.61
N GLU A 6 5.40 -17.24 -15.33
CA GLU A 6 4.64 -16.44 -14.40
C GLU A 6 4.62 -14.99 -14.91
N ASN A 7 3.66 -14.71 -15.79
CA ASN A 7 3.52 -13.43 -16.46
C ASN A 7 3.25 -12.34 -15.41
N GLU A 8 4.08 -11.30 -15.37
CA GLU A 8 4.12 -10.25 -14.34
C GLU A 8 2.74 -9.56 -14.17
N ALA A 9 2.31 -9.30 -12.93
CA ALA A 9 1.15 -8.44 -12.72
C ALA A 9 1.57 -7.00 -13.04
N ALA A 10 0.94 -6.37 -14.02
CA ALA A 10 1.25 -4.99 -14.38
C ALA A 10 1.15 -4.08 -13.15
N SER A 11 2.18 -3.27 -12.91
CA SER A 11 2.19 -2.28 -11.82
C SER A 11 2.36 -0.88 -12.40
N GLN A 12 1.68 0.09 -11.78
CA GLN A 12 1.83 1.50 -12.06
C GLN A 12 2.45 2.16 -10.83
N GLU A 13 3.62 2.74 -11.02
CA GLU A 13 4.40 3.33 -9.95
C GLU A 13 4.56 4.83 -10.15
N PHE A 14 4.28 5.56 -9.08
CA PHE A 14 4.47 6.99 -8.98
C PHE A 14 5.51 7.25 -7.88
N ASN A 15 6.75 7.51 -8.27
CA ASN A 15 7.83 7.74 -7.31
C ASN A 15 8.22 9.22 -7.29
N PHE A 16 7.90 9.89 -6.20
CA PHE A 16 8.25 11.28 -5.90
C PHE A 16 9.19 11.41 -4.70
N SER A 17 9.86 10.32 -4.29
CA SER A 17 10.73 10.29 -3.10
C SER A 17 11.79 11.40 -3.07
N GLU A 18 12.35 11.77 -4.23
CA GLU A 18 13.36 12.82 -4.32
C GLU A 18 12.78 14.25 -4.46
N CYS A 19 11.45 14.38 -4.55
CA CYS A 19 10.76 15.65 -4.71
C CYS A 19 10.57 16.38 -3.36
N LEU A 20 11.68 16.70 -2.71
CA LEU A 20 11.73 17.24 -1.34
C LEU A 20 11.18 18.67 -1.17
N GLN A 21 10.90 19.37 -2.27
CA GLN A 21 10.40 20.75 -2.30
C GLN A 21 8.92 20.85 -2.72
N LEU A 22 8.18 19.74 -2.70
CA LEU A 22 6.75 19.77 -3.01
C LEU A 22 5.96 20.58 -1.98
N ASP A 23 5.28 21.62 -2.44
CA ASP A 23 4.35 22.37 -1.62
C ASP A 23 3.10 21.54 -1.27
N GLN A 24 2.30 22.02 -0.33
CA GLN A 24 1.12 21.29 0.16
C GLN A 24 0.06 21.07 -0.94
N ASN A 25 -0.12 22.02 -1.85
CA ASN A 25 -1.12 21.92 -2.93
C ASN A 25 -0.70 20.86 -3.94
N SER A 26 0.57 20.86 -4.35
CA SER A 26 1.14 19.84 -5.23
C SER A 26 1.01 18.43 -4.62
N ARG A 27 1.36 18.26 -3.33
CA ARG A 27 1.19 16.98 -2.61
C ARG A 27 -0.25 16.50 -2.60
N THR A 28 -1.18 17.40 -2.28
CA THR A 28 -2.62 17.09 -2.22
C THR A 28 -3.15 16.64 -3.57
N ARG A 29 -2.76 17.31 -4.67
CA ARG A 29 -3.14 16.94 -6.03
C ARG A 29 -2.60 15.57 -6.43
N ILE A 30 -1.32 15.32 -6.19
CA ILE A 30 -0.69 14.02 -6.50
C ILE A 30 -1.38 12.88 -5.75
N MET A 31 -1.62 13.04 -4.45
CA MET A 31 -2.32 12.03 -3.66
C MET A 31 -3.77 11.83 -4.13
N GLY A 32 -4.45 12.90 -4.55
CA GLY A 32 -5.78 12.84 -5.17
C GLY A 32 -5.80 12.08 -6.49
N ASP A 33 -4.82 12.34 -7.36
CA ASP A 33 -4.67 11.64 -8.64
C ASP A 33 -4.33 10.15 -8.43
N ALA A 34 -3.47 9.85 -7.47
CA ALA A 34 -3.17 8.47 -7.08
C ALA A 34 -4.42 7.73 -6.58
N ARG A 35 -5.25 8.38 -5.75
CA ARG A 35 -6.55 7.84 -5.32
C ARG A 35 -7.47 7.57 -6.50
N LEU A 36 -7.61 8.53 -7.42
CA LEU A 36 -8.44 8.37 -8.62
C LEU A 36 -7.94 7.20 -9.49
N GLN A 37 -6.63 7.05 -9.65
CA GLN A 37 -6.04 5.97 -10.41
C GLN A 37 -6.31 4.61 -9.76
N ILE A 38 -6.11 4.49 -8.45
CA ILE A 38 -6.44 3.28 -7.67
C ILE A 38 -7.92 2.91 -7.85
N GLN A 39 -8.82 3.88 -7.76
CA GLN A 39 -10.27 3.66 -7.93
C GLN A 39 -10.63 3.22 -9.37
N ARG A 40 -10.03 3.86 -10.38
CA ARG A 40 -10.23 3.50 -11.80
C ARG A 40 -9.75 2.09 -12.07
N THR A 41 -8.55 1.76 -11.64
CA THR A 41 -7.97 0.41 -11.79
C THR A 41 -8.81 -0.64 -11.09
N THR A 42 -9.33 -0.35 -9.90
CA THR A 42 -10.20 -1.27 -9.17
C THR A 42 -11.55 -1.49 -9.87
N THR A 43 -12.07 -0.45 -10.54
CA THR A 43 -13.33 -0.52 -11.28
C THR A 43 -13.18 -1.19 -12.64
N SER A 44 -12.13 -0.88 -13.41
CA SER A 44 -11.89 -1.46 -14.75
C SER A 44 -11.64 -2.97 -14.73
N LEU A 45 -11.15 -3.51 -13.61
CA LEU A 45 -11.00 -4.95 -13.39
C LEU A 45 -12.34 -5.71 -13.30
N PHE A 46 -13.48 -5.01 -13.34
CA PHE A 46 -14.81 -5.63 -13.48
C PHE A 46 -15.18 -5.93 -14.93
N ASP A 47 -14.68 -5.17 -15.90
CA ASP A 47 -15.05 -5.36 -17.32
C ASP A 47 -14.18 -6.41 -18.01
N GLN A 48 -12.96 -6.62 -17.53
CA GLN A 48 -12.03 -7.64 -18.05
C GLN A 48 -12.15 -8.94 -17.26
N GLN A 49 -13.28 -9.60 -17.45
CA GLN A 49 -13.53 -10.95 -17.00
C GLN A 49 -12.57 -11.92 -17.73
N TYR A 50 -11.61 -12.47 -16.98
CA TYR A 50 -10.82 -13.72 -17.17
C TYR A 50 -9.34 -13.72 -17.58
N HIS A 51 -8.66 -12.64 -17.98
CA HIS A 51 -7.26 -12.81 -18.45
C HIS A 51 -6.20 -11.80 -17.99
N CYS A 52 -6.54 -10.76 -17.24
CA CYS A 52 -5.54 -9.78 -16.78
C CYS A 52 -5.31 -9.88 -15.27
N LYS A 53 -4.05 -10.04 -14.86
CA LYS A 53 -3.66 -9.91 -13.44
C LYS A 53 -4.02 -8.49 -12.97
N PRO A 54 -4.49 -8.32 -11.72
CA PRO A 54 -4.96 -7.03 -11.27
C PRO A 54 -3.81 -6.01 -11.24
N ILE A 55 -4.02 -4.84 -11.86
CA ILE A 55 -3.01 -3.79 -11.90
C ILE A 55 -2.83 -3.25 -10.48
N ARG A 56 -1.56 -3.16 -10.07
CA ARG A 56 -1.20 -2.62 -8.76
C ARG A 56 -0.74 -1.17 -8.90
N VAL A 57 -1.36 -0.26 -8.19
CA VAL A 57 -0.93 1.15 -8.18
C VAL A 57 -0.12 1.41 -6.91
N ARG A 58 0.97 2.15 -7.04
CA ARG A 58 1.88 2.53 -5.95
C ARG A 58 2.27 3.99 -6.02
N LEU A 59 2.40 4.62 -4.86
CA LEU A 59 2.91 5.99 -4.70
C LEU A 59 3.94 6.02 -3.57
N CYS A 60 5.06 6.70 -3.81
CA CYS A 60 5.98 7.15 -2.76
C CYS A 60 6.14 8.66 -2.88
N ILE A 61 5.95 9.40 -1.77
CA ILE A 61 6.05 10.85 -1.76
C ILE A 61 6.52 11.36 -0.38
N PRO A 62 7.36 12.40 -0.31
CA PRO A 62 7.73 13.02 0.96
C PRO A 62 6.50 13.53 1.71
N GLY A 63 6.40 13.19 2.99
CA GLY A 63 5.28 13.56 3.84
C GLY A 63 5.26 12.78 5.14
N SER A 64 4.63 13.39 6.15
CA SER A 64 4.64 12.93 7.54
C SER A 64 3.27 12.43 8.02
N GLU A 65 2.25 12.45 7.16
CA GLU A 65 0.87 12.17 7.56
C GLU A 65 0.18 11.23 6.57
N VAL A 66 -0.67 10.34 7.09
CA VAL A 66 -1.58 9.53 6.28
C VAL A 66 -2.62 10.46 5.61
N PRO A 67 -2.88 10.31 4.29
CA PRO A 67 -3.82 11.19 3.60
C PRO A 67 -5.23 11.16 4.20
N GLU A 68 -5.91 12.31 4.20
CA GLU A 68 -7.21 12.45 4.87
C GLU A 68 -8.33 11.55 4.33
N TRP A 69 -8.24 11.10 3.09
CA TRP A 69 -9.24 10.22 2.49
C TRP A 69 -9.18 8.77 2.97
N PHE A 70 -8.17 8.38 3.75
CA PHE A 70 -8.12 7.06 4.39
C PHE A 70 -9.20 6.95 5.46
N SER A 71 -10.00 5.88 5.38
CA SER A 71 -11.13 5.66 6.29
C SER A 71 -10.67 5.26 7.69
N TYR A 72 -9.59 4.49 7.78
CA TYR A 72 -9.01 4.05 9.04
C TYR A 72 -7.57 4.51 9.08
N LYS A 73 -7.20 5.18 10.16
CA LYS A 73 -5.86 5.75 10.36
C LYS A 73 -5.40 5.43 11.78
N ASN A 74 -4.13 5.12 11.93
CA ASN A 74 -3.42 5.13 13.20
C ASN A 74 -2.28 6.13 13.08
N ARG A 75 -2.31 7.19 13.91
CA ARG A 75 -1.32 8.27 13.91
C ARG A 75 -0.16 8.04 14.87
N GLU A 76 -0.24 6.99 15.68
CA GLU A 76 0.75 6.69 16.73
C GLU A 76 1.09 5.19 16.70
N GLY A 77 1.33 4.67 15.50
CA GLY A 77 1.73 3.28 15.36
C GLY A 77 1.50 2.68 13.99
N SER A 78 1.87 1.42 13.91
CA SER A 78 1.96 0.68 12.66
C SER A 78 0.87 -0.38 12.49
N SER A 79 -0.27 -0.25 13.20
CA SER A 79 -1.38 -1.20 13.04
C SER A 79 -2.75 -0.55 12.96
N VAL A 80 -3.63 -1.13 12.15
CA VAL A 80 -5.03 -0.73 12.00
C VAL A 80 -5.91 -1.94 12.24
N LYS A 81 -6.99 -1.76 13.01
CA LYS A 81 -8.07 -2.76 13.15
C LYS A 81 -9.36 -2.20 12.59
N ILE A 82 -10.09 -3.04 11.86
CA ILE A 82 -11.38 -2.73 11.25
C ILE A 82 -12.39 -3.76 11.73
N GLN A 83 -13.47 -3.27 12.32
CA GLN A 83 -14.65 -4.07 12.67
C GLN A 83 -15.84 -3.46 11.94
N GLN A 84 -16.28 -4.09 10.86
CA GLN A 84 -17.42 -3.60 10.08
C GLN A 84 -18.32 -4.75 9.60
N PRO A 85 -19.62 -4.47 9.40
CA PRO A 85 -20.51 -5.45 8.79
C PRO A 85 -19.99 -5.80 7.40
N ALA A 86 -19.91 -7.10 7.13
CA ALA A 86 -19.26 -7.65 5.96
C ALA A 86 -19.92 -7.21 4.65
N HIS A 87 -19.34 -6.18 4.03
CA HIS A 87 -19.67 -5.73 2.68
C HIS A 87 -18.74 -6.42 1.66
N TRP A 88 -19.15 -6.40 0.39
CA TRP A 88 -18.28 -6.87 -0.69
C TRP A 88 -17.12 -5.88 -0.85
N HIS A 89 -15.93 -6.28 -0.45
CA HIS A 89 -14.70 -5.52 -0.69
C HIS A 89 -13.95 -6.11 -1.88
N ARG A 90 -13.39 -5.23 -2.72
CA ARG A 90 -12.55 -5.58 -3.86
C ARG A 90 -11.07 -5.64 -3.47
N GLY A 91 -10.75 -5.17 -2.27
CA GLY A 91 -9.41 -5.08 -1.74
C GLY A 91 -9.26 -3.92 -0.77
N PHE A 92 -8.03 -3.48 -0.60
CA PHE A 92 -7.66 -2.38 0.28
C PHE A 92 -6.68 -1.46 -0.42
N THR A 93 -6.77 -0.17 -0.09
CA THR A 93 -5.64 0.73 -0.25
C THR A 93 -4.95 0.83 1.09
N LEU A 94 -3.64 0.63 1.08
CA LEU A 94 -2.78 0.62 2.25
C LEU A 94 -1.89 1.86 2.21
N CYS A 95 -1.63 2.43 3.39
CA CYS A 95 -0.71 3.55 3.57
C CYS A 95 0.20 3.32 4.77
N ALA A 96 1.47 3.61 4.59
CA ALA A 96 2.46 3.66 5.66
C ALA A 96 3.27 4.95 5.54
N VAL A 97 3.39 5.68 6.65
CA VAL A 97 4.35 6.77 6.80
C VAL A 97 5.58 6.19 7.47
N VAL A 98 6.69 6.16 6.75
CA VAL A 98 7.95 5.63 7.28
C VAL A 98 8.83 6.80 7.70
N SER A 99 9.21 6.81 8.96
CA SER A 99 10.33 7.63 9.43
C SER A 99 11.61 6.83 9.30
N PHE A 100 12.59 7.43 8.66
CA PHE A 100 13.86 6.78 8.36
C PHE A 100 14.90 7.19 9.38
N GLY A 101 15.59 6.22 9.95
CA GLY A 101 16.72 6.52 10.83
C GLY A 101 17.79 7.33 10.08
N GLN A 102 18.53 8.18 10.79
CA GLN A 102 19.60 8.99 10.20
C GLN A 102 20.67 8.10 9.56
N SER A 103 20.60 7.92 8.25
CA SER A 103 21.68 7.37 7.43
C SER A 103 21.87 8.24 6.21
N GLY A 104 23.06 8.79 6.03
CA GLY A 104 23.43 9.51 4.80
C GLY A 104 23.59 8.58 3.58
N GLU A 105 23.35 7.30 3.74
CA GLU A 105 23.55 6.27 2.73
C GLU A 105 22.30 6.09 1.87
N ARG A 106 22.53 5.85 0.58
CA ARG A 106 21.47 5.42 -0.34
C ARG A 106 21.12 3.97 -0.02
N ARG A 107 19.85 3.70 0.26
CA ARG A 107 19.39 2.32 0.51
C ARG A 107 18.00 2.08 -0.06
N PRO A 108 17.68 0.82 -0.42
CA PRO A 108 16.33 0.47 -0.80
C PRO A 108 15.37 0.58 0.38
N VAL A 109 14.08 0.67 0.08
CA VAL A 109 12.99 0.55 1.04
C VAL A 109 12.02 -0.52 0.56
N ASN A 110 11.54 -1.36 1.47
CA ASN A 110 10.35 -2.15 1.25
C ASN A 110 9.53 -2.19 2.54
N ILE A 111 8.23 -2.32 2.40
CA ILE A 111 7.28 -2.29 3.52
C ILE A 111 6.37 -3.51 3.34
N GLU A 112 6.25 -4.31 4.39
CA GLU A 112 5.26 -5.36 4.48
C GLU A 112 4.05 -4.85 5.25
N CYS A 113 2.87 -5.23 4.79
CA CYS A 113 1.63 -5.20 5.54
C CYS A 113 1.13 -6.64 5.70
N GLU A 114 1.19 -7.15 6.93
CA GLU A 114 0.53 -8.38 7.35
C GLU A 114 -0.96 -8.08 7.52
N CYS A 115 -1.80 -8.82 6.82
CA CYS A 115 -3.24 -8.65 6.81
C CYS A 115 -3.88 -9.90 7.39
N HIS A 116 -4.55 -9.78 8.52
CA HIS A 116 -5.31 -10.87 9.14
C HIS A 116 -6.80 -10.56 8.98
N LEU A 117 -7.51 -11.39 8.22
CA LEU A 117 -8.92 -11.21 7.90
C LEU A 117 -9.72 -12.34 8.53
N ILE A 118 -10.77 -12.01 9.27
CA ILE A 118 -11.75 -12.98 9.76
C ILE A 118 -13.00 -12.85 8.89
N ILE A 119 -13.35 -13.87 8.13
CA ILE A 119 -14.53 -13.86 7.26
C ILE A 119 -15.80 -14.26 8.02
N LYS A 120 -16.97 -14.18 7.37
CA LYS A 120 -18.29 -14.36 8.02
C LYS A 120 -18.45 -15.66 8.80
N ASP A 121 -17.85 -16.76 8.33
CA ASP A 121 -17.94 -18.06 8.97
C ASP A 121 -16.93 -18.24 10.13
N GLY A 122 -16.13 -17.22 10.43
CA GLY A 122 -15.09 -17.24 11.46
C GLY A 122 -13.72 -17.72 10.96
N THR A 123 -13.60 -18.13 9.70
CA THR A 123 -12.30 -18.53 9.12
C THR A 123 -11.34 -17.36 9.09
N GLN A 124 -10.11 -17.60 9.54
CA GLN A 124 -9.02 -16.64 9.43
C GLN A 124 -8.29 -16.82 8.10
N ILE A 125 -7.99 -15.71 7.43
CA ILE A 125 -7.20 -15.64 6.20
C ILE A 125 -6.06 -14.65 6.47
N ASP A 126 -4.83 -15.16 6.38
CA ASP A 126 -3.62 -14.37 6.53
C ASP A 126 -3.00 -14.10 5.16
N LEU A 127 -2.66 -12.83 4.90
CA LEU A 127 -2.08 -12.37 3.64
C LEU A 127 -0.92 -11.41 3.95
N SER A 128 0.19 -11.52 3.24
CA SER A 128 1.24 -10.49 3.24
C SER A 128 1.16 -9.65 1.98
N SER A 129 1.23 -8.34 2.13
CA SER A 129 1.33 -7.39 1.02
C SER A 129 2.58 -6.56 1.13
N TYR A 130 3.34 -6.47 0.04
CA TYR A 130 4.62 -5.76 0.02
C TYR A 130 4.55 -4.52 -0.87
N TYR A 131 5.19 -3.41 -0.48
CA TYR A 131 5.30 -2.21 -1.32
C TYR A 131 6.05 -2.51 -2.65
N TYR A 132 7.17 -3.20 -2.62
CA TYR A 132 7.80 -3.83 -3.79
C TYR A 132 7.67 -5.35 -3.70
N ARG A 133 7.32 -6.03 -4.80
CA ARG A 133 7.36 -7.51 -4.82
C ARG A 133 8.80 -7.99 -4.80
N GLU A 134 9.02 -9.19 -4.29
CA GLU A 134 10.36 -9.79 -4.09
C GLU A 134 11.20 -9.86 -5.38
N TYR A 135 10.56 -10.03 -6.53
CA TYR A 135 11.18 -10.06 -7.86
C TYR A 135 11.18 -8.72 -8.61
N GLU A 136 10.43 -7.72 -8.12
CA GLU A 136 10.57 -6.34 -8.57
C GLU A 136 11.78 -5.78 -7.84
N GLY A 137 12.96 -5.83 -8.47
CA GLY A 137 14.21 -5.35 -7.87
C GLY A 137 13.97 -4.03 -7.13
N MET A 138 14.33 -3.96 -5.84
CA MET A 138 13.96 -2.85 -4.97
C MET A 138 14.32 -1.52 -5.65
N ALA A 139 13.30 -0.77 -6.08
CA ALA A 139 13.51 0.36 -6.96
C ALA A 139 14.24 1.49 -6.20
N SER A 140 15.31 1.97 -6.82
CA SER A 140 16.07 3.17 -6.48
C SER A 140 16.56 3.28 -5.03
N SER A 141 17.85 3.02 -4.84
CA SER A 141 18.55 3.47 -3.63
C SER A 141 18.52 5.00 -3.56
N THR A 142 17.80 5.53 -2.58
CA THR A 142 17.63 6.97 -2.33
C THR A 142 18.12 7.31 -0.92
N VAL A 143 18.55 8.54 -0.73
CA VAL A 143 18.86 9.06 0.62
C VAL A 143 17.56 9.55 1.24
N TRP A 144 17.09 8.84 2.26
CA TRP A 144 15.85 9.15 2.95
C TRP A 144 16.06 10.28 3.98
N LYS A 145 15.78 11.51 3.58
CA LYS A 145 16.07 12.71 4.41
C LYS A 145 14.97 13.09 5.40
N ARG A 146 13.78 12.52 5.28
CA ARG A 146 12.58 12.82 6.08
C ARG A 146 11.56 11.70 5.93
N GLU A 147 10.43 11.78 6.62
CA GLU A 147 9.36 10.80 6.43
C GLU A 147 8.81 10.79 5.00
N HIS A 148 8.39 9.61 4.56
CA HIS A 148 7.72 9.43 3.29
C HIS A 148 6.44 8.64 3.47
N VAL A 149 5.45 9.01 2.68
CA VAL A 149 4.16 8.34 2.56
C VAL A 149 4.26 7.33 1.43
N PHE A 150 3.98 6.07 1.75
CA PHE A 150 3.90 4.96 0.82
C PHE A 150 2.45 4.53 0.71
N ILE A 151 1.90 4.49 -0.50
CA ILE A 151 0.53 4.04 -0.76
C ILE A 151 0.56 2.92 -1.78
N TRP A 152 -0.18 1.84 -1.54
CA TRP A 152 -0.36 0.81 -2.53
C TRP A 152 -1.70 0.10 -2.42
N SER A 153 -2.17 -0.45 -3.55
CA SER A 153 -3.39 -1.25 -3.60
C SER A 153 -3.12 -2.73 -3.41
N VAL A 154 -3.99 -3.41 -2.68
CA VAL A 154 -4.05 -4.86 -2.51
C VAL A 154 -5.40 -5.35 -2.96
N HIS A 155 -5.43 -6.28 -3.90
CA HIS A 155 -6.67 -6.86 -4.38
C HIS A 155 -7.01 -8.08 -3.53
N SER A 156 -8.24 -8.13 -3.03
CA SER A 156 -8.76 -9.27 -2.26
C SER A 156 -10.26 -9.37 -2.50
N LYS A 157 -10.72 -10.55 -2.92
CA LYS A 157 -12.15 -10.82 -3.17
C LYS A 157 -12.73 -11.56 -1.97
N CYS A 158 -12.81 -10.89 -0.82
CA CYS A 158 -13.33 -11.50 0.39
C CYS A 158 -14.33 -10.61 1.12
N PHE A 159 -15.24 -11.26 1.85
CA PHE A 159 -16.12 -10.64 2.82
C PHE A 159 -15.55 -10.86 4.20
N PHE A 160 -14.93 -9.84 4.78
CA PHE A 160 -14.42 -9.92 6.15
C PHE A 160 -15.46 -9.33 7.13
N LYS A 161 -15.56 -9.94 8.30
CA LYS A 161 -16.23 -9.41 9.48
C LYS A 161 -15.27 -8.51 10.27
N GLU A 162 -14.02 -8.95 10.38
CA GLU A 162 -12.96 -8.24 11.09
C GLU A 162 -11.68 -8.30 10.25
N ALA A 163 -10.90 -7.24 10.29
CA ALA A 163 -9.60 -7.19 9.63
C ALA A 163 -8.60 -6.46 10.52
N SER A 164 -7.37 -6.95 10.55
CA SER A 164 -6.26 -6.24 11.15
C SER A 164 -5.08 -6.19 10.21
N PHE A 165 -4.36 -5.08 10.26
CA PHE A 165 -3.27 -4.75 9.37
C PHE A 165 -2.09 -4.34 10.22
N HIS A 166 -0.94 -4.97 10.03
CA HIS A 166 0.29 -4.62 10.71
C HIS A 166 1.38 -4.30 9.68
N PHE A 167 1.94 -3.10 9.81
CA PHE A 167 2.90 -2.54 8.86
C PHE A 167 4.28 -2.58 9.48
N LYS A 168 5.27 -3.03 8.70
CA LYS A 168 6.66 -3.04 9.12
C LYS A 168 7.61 -2.78 7.95
N PRO A 169 8.66 -1.96 8.13
CA PRO A 169 9.75 -1.88 7.16
C PRO A 169 10.49 -3.21 7.11
N LEU A 170 10.89 -3.63 5.91
CA LEU A 170 11.72 -4.82 5.70
C LEU A 170 13.21 -4.49 5.56
N CYS A 171 13.53 -3.21 5.44
CA CYS A 171 14.89 -2.70 5.27
C CYS A 171 15.13 -1.60 6.31
N GLY A 172 16.41 -1.41 6.67
CA GLY A 172 16.82 -0.39 7.63
C GLY A 172 16.46 -0.75 9.07
N ALA A 173 17.45 -1.15 9.87
CA ALA A 173 17.24 -1.58 11.26
C ALA A 173 16.62 -0.49 12.16
N THR A 174 16.67 0.77 11.73
CA THR A 174 16.16 1.94 12.45
C THR A 174 14.93 2.56 11.78
N ASP A 175 14.44 1.98 10.69
CA ASP A 175 13.24 2.48 10.01
C ASP A 175 11.99 2.06 10.76
N VAL A 176 11.05 3.00 10.91
CA VAL A 176 9.83 2.78 11.67
C VAL A 176 8.62 3.31 10.91
N VAL A 177 7.52 2.56 10.94
CA VAL A 177 6.22 3.06 10.50
C VAL A 177 5.63 3.85 11.65
N VAL A 178 5.54 5.17 11.49
CA VAL A 178 5.06 6.10 12.53
C VAL A 178 3.55 6.33 12.44
N GLU A 179 3.01 6.32 11.22
CA GLU A 179 1.57 6.33 10.98
C GLU A 179 1.21 5.30 9.91
N CYS A 180 -0.01 4.77 9.98
CA CYS A 180 -0.53 3.90 8.93
C CYS A 180 -2.02 4.10 8.69
N GLY A 181 -2.47 3.68 7.51
CA GLY A 181 -3.85 3.84 7.10
C GLY A 181 -4.34 2.70 6.20
N VAL A 182 -5.63 2.43 6.31
CA VAL A 182 -6.33 1.47 5.45
C VAL A 182 -7.62 2.10 4.93
N HIS A 183 -7.86 1.96 3.63
CA HIS A 183 -9.11 2.34 2.99
C HIS A 183 -9.67 1.12 2.22
N PRO A 184 -10.78 0.53 2.67
CA PRO A 184 -11.43 -0.55 1.95
C PRO A 184 -11.89 -0.10 0.57
N LEU A 185 -11.58 -0.90 -0.45
CA LEU A 185 -12.05 -0.67 -1.82
C LEU A 185 -13.44 -1.28 -1.96
N LEU A 186 -14.47 -0.45 -1.88
CA LEU A 186 -15.87 -0.88 -2.02
C LEU A 186 -16.25 -1.09 -3.49
N LYS A 187 -17.32 -1.89 -3.69
CA LYS A 187 -17.98 -2.02 -4.99
C LYS A 187 -18.85 -0.81 -5.29
#